data_AF-A0A974XYV1-F1
#
_entry.id   AF-A0A974XYV1-F1
#
_cell.length_a   1.000
_cell.length_b   1.000
_cell.length_c   1.000
_cell.angle_alpha   90.00
_cell.angle_beta   90.00
_cell.angle_gamma   90.00
#
_symmetry.space_group_name_H-M   'P 1'
#
loop_
_entity.id
_entity.type
_entity.pdbx_description
1 polymer ?
#
loop_
_entity_poly.entity_id
_entity_poly.type
_entity_poly.pdbx_seq_one_letter_code
_entity_poly.pdbx_strand_id
1 'polypeptide(L)'
;MRSLLVLAILGGLIWFGYTRHLSEAASLAPDPVRASASASPVPAAGAFACDGRTHCSQMRSCEEATYFIQHCPNTKMDGNHDGVPCERQWCD
;
A
#
# COMPACT_ATOMS: atom_id res chain seq x y z
N MET A 1 -13.44 -13.91 55.23
CA MET A 1 -13.48 -15.07 54.30
C MET A 1 -14.05 -14.70 52.94
N ARG A 2 -15.27 -14.14 52.84
CA ARG A 2 -15.86 -13.68 51.56
C ARG A 2 -15.01 -12.65 50.80
N SER A 3 -14.42 -11.67 51.48
CA SER A 3 -13.58 -10.65 50.84
C SER A 3 -12.27 -11.22 50.25
N LEU A 4 -11.75 -12.32 50.82
CA LEU A 4 -10.55 -13.00 50.28
C LEU A 4 -10.87 -13.71 48.97
N LEU A 5 -12.07 -14.30 48.86
CA LEU A 5 -12.53 -14.93 47.62
C LEU A 5 -12.72 -13.90 46.49
N VAL A 6 -13.25 -12.72 46.81
CA VAL A 6 -13.42 -11.64 45.83
C VAL A 6 -12.07 -11.13 45.31
N LEU A 7 -11.10 -10.92 46.20
CA LEU A 7 -9.76 -10.47 45.80
C LEU A 7 -9.02 -11.50 44.94
N ALA A 8 -9.18 -12.79 45.23
CA ALA A 8 -8.58 -13.86 44.43
C ALA A 8 -9.18 -13.92 43.01
N ILE A 9 -10.50 -13.74 42.87
CA ILE A 9 -11.16 -13.71 41.55
C ILE A 9 -10.71 -12.50 40.74
N LEU A 10 -10.68 -11.31 41.37
CA LEU A 10 -10.22 -10.09 40.70
C LEU A 10 -8.75 -10.19 40.26
N GLY A 11 -7.88 -10.71 41.12
CA GLY A 11 -6.48 -10.97 40.79
C GLY A 11 -6.32 -11.96 39.63
N GLY A 12 -7.12 -13.03 39.61
CA GLY A 12 -7.14 -14.03 38.53
C GLY A 12 -7.61 -13.45 37.19
N LEU A 13 -8.66 -12.62 37.19
CA LEU A 13 -9.17 -11.97 35.98
C LEU A 13 -8.17 -10.96 35.41
N ILE A 14 -7.52 -10.17 36.27
CA ILE A 14 -6.49 -9.20 35.87
C ILE A 14 -5.27 -9.92 35.31
N TRP A 15 -4.78 -10.99 35.97
CA TRP A 15 -3.68 -11.80 35.49
C TRP A 15 -3.99 -12.45 34.13
N PHE A 16 -5.18 -13.03 33.98
CA PHE A 16 -5.61 -13.65 32.73
C PHE A 16 -5.67 -12.64 31.57
N GLY A 17 -6.23 -11.44 31.80
CA GLY A 17 -6.24 -10.36 30.81
C GLY A 17 -4.84 -9.90 30.41
N TYR A 18 -3.94 -9.76 31.39
CA TYR A 18 -2.54 -9.39 31.13
C TYR A 18 -1.83 -10.43 30.26
N THR A 19 -1.96 -11.73 30.58
CA THR A 19 -1.34 -12.81 29.78
C THR A 19 -1.86 -12.86 28.34
N ARG A 20 -3.14 -12.55 28.10
CA ARG A 20 -3.72 -12.47 26.75
C ARG A 20 -3.14 -11.31 25.95
N HIS A 21 -3.01 -10.13 26.54
CA HIS A 21 -2.45 -8.97 25.85
C HIS A 21 -0.97 -9.14 25.47
N LEU A 22 -0.16 -9.80 26.31
CA LEU A 22 1.24 -10.06 25.94
C LEU A 22 1.38 -10.96 24.69
N SER A 23 0.35 -11.77 24.39
CA SER A 23 0.34 -12.63 23.20
C SER A 23 0.21 -11.84 21.89
N GLU A 24 -0.24 -10.58 21.96
CA GLU A 24 -0.48 -9.72 20.79
C GLU A 24 0.77 -8.94 20.36
N ALA A 25 1.74 -8.75 21.27
CA ALA A 25 3.01 -8.08 20.98
C ALA A 25 3.99 -8.94 20.16
N ALA A 26 3.72 -10.25 20.01
CA ALA A 26 4.57 -11.16 19.24
C ALA A 26 4.31 -11.13 17.71
N SER A 27 3.31 -10.39 17.25
CA SER A 27 2.91 -10.34 15.83
C SER A 27 3.63 -9.27 14.99
N LEU A 28 4.79 -8.76 15.44
CA LEU A 28 5.71 -8.00 14.57
C LEU A 28 6.58 -8.91 13.68
N ALA A 29 6.20 -10.17 13.49
CA ALA A 29 6.76 -10.98 12.43
C ALA A 29 6.29 -10.38 11.09
N PRO A 30 7.20 -10.00 10.17
CA PRO A 30 6.81 -9.59 8.83
C PRO A 30 6.08 -10.76 8.16
N ASP A 31 4.81 -10.57 7.81
CA ASP A 31 4.12 -11.47 6.91
C ASP A 31 4.95 -11.64 5.63
N PRO A 32 5.24 -12.89 5.18
CA PRO A 32 5.75 -13.09 3.84
C PRO A 32 4.61 -12.69 2.89
N VAL A 33 4.71 -11.46 2.38
CA VAL A 33 3.90 -10.90 1.30
C VAL A 33 3.45 -12.00 0.35
N ARG A 34 2.19 -12.42 0.50
CA ARG A 34 1.49 -13.15 -0.54
C ARG A 34 1.35 -12.15 -1.68
N ALA A 35 2.27 -12.24 -2.63
CA ALA A 35 2.17 -11.59 -3.92
C ALA A 35 0.91 -12.13 -4.62
N SER A 36 -0.25 -11.58 -4.25
CA SER A 36 -1.36 -11.44 -5.17
C SER A 36 -0.87 -10.45 -6.22
N ALA A 37 -0.24 -11.01 -7.25
CA ALA A 37 0.06 -10.32 -8.48
C ALA A 37 -1.27 -9.93 -9.15
N SER A 38 -1.83 -8.78 -8.75
CA SER A 38 -2.22 -7.79 -9.75
C SER A 38 -0.96 -7.02 -10.15
N ALA A 39 0.08 -7.76 -10.56
CA ALA A 39 1.18 -7.16 -11.28
C ALA A 39 0.65 -6.99 -12.69
N SER A 40 0.12 -5.80 -13.01
CA SER A 40 0.34 -5.28 -14.36
C SER A 40 1.81 -5.56 -14.67
N PRO A 41 2.12 -6.24 -15.79
CA PRO A 41 3.48 -6.66 -16.08
C PRO A 41 4.36 -5.41 -16.05
N VAL A 42 5.14 -5.24 -14.98
CA VAL A 42 6.06 -4.10 -14.82
C VAL A 42 6.98 -4.17 -16.03
N PRO A 43 6.87 -3.24 -16.99
CA PRO A 43 7.69 -3.29 -18.17
C PRO A 43 9.12 -3.11 -17.71
N ALA A 44 10.01 -4.02 -18.11
CA ALA A 44 11.42 -3.93 -17.79
C ALA A 44 11.94 -2.52 -18.11
N ALA A 45 12.88 -2.01 -17.31
CA ALA A 45 13.36 -0.63 -17.24
C ALA A 45 13.97 0.00 -18.53
N GLY A 46 13.68 -0.56 -19.71
CA GLY A 46 13.92 0.03 -21.02
C GLY A 46 12.68 0.08 -21.93
N ALA A 47 11.47 -0.11 -21.40
CA ALA A 47 10.25 -0.17 -22.22
C ALA A 47 9.73 1.20 -22.68
N PHE A 48 10.09 2.28 -21.99
CA PHE A 48 9.52 3.61 -22.23
C PHE A 48 10.61 4.63 -22.54
N ALA A 49 10.39 5.42 -23.59
CA ALA A 49 11.29 6.46 -24.01
C ALA A 49 10.48 7.72 -24.31
N CYS A 50 11.09 8.88 -24.04
CA CYS A 50 10.49 10.16 -24.39
C CYS A 50 10.50 10.33 -25.91
N ASP A 51 9.34 10.10 -26.52
CA ASP A 51 9.11 10.17 -27.97
C ASP A 51 8.28 11.40 -28.38
N GLY A 52 8.01 12.31 -27.42
CA GLY A 52 7.28 13.55 -27.65
C GLY A 52 5.77 13.46 -27.41
N ARG A 53 5.25 12.32 -26.94
CA ARG A 53 3.85 12.21 -26.52
C ARG A 53 3.59 13.00 -25.24
N THR A 54 2.46 13.71 -25.20
CA THR A 54 2.13 14.63 -24.10
C THR A 54 0.72 14.46 -23.54
N HIS A 55 -0.10 13.59 -24.12
CA HIS A 55 -1.51 13.40 -23.71
C HIS A 55 -1.82 11.93 -23.41
N CYS A 56 -2.82 11.73 -22.56
CA CYS A 56 -3.23 10.40 -22.08
C CYS A 56 -3.69 9.44 -23.17
N SER A 57 -4.39 9.91 -24.21
CA SER A 57 -4.83 9.06 -25.31
C SER A 57 -3.69 8.42 -26.11
N GLN A 58 -2.47 8.92 -25.93
CA GLN A 58 -1.28 8.41 -26.60
C GLN A 58 -0.53 7.38 -25.74
N MET A 59 -0.84 7.28 -24.45
CA MET A 59 -0.28 6.27 -23.55
C MET A 59 -1.02 4.94 -23.72
N ARG A 60 -0.45 3.85 -23.18
CA ARG A 60 -1.00 2.50 -23.27
C ARG A 60 -1.16 1.84 -21.90
N SER A 61 -0.69 2.50 -20.84
CA SER A 61 -0.75 2.00 -19.47
C SER A 61 -0.54 3.14 -18.46
N CYS A 62 -0.92 2.88 -17.21
CA CYS A 62 -0.71 3.82 -16.11
C CYS A 62 0.79 4.02 -15.87
N GLU A 63 1.54 2.94 -15.86
CA GLU A 63 2.98 2.91 -15.63
C GLU A 63 3.74 3.70 -16.70
N GLU A 64 3.33 3.60 -17.96
CA GLU A 64 3.87 4.43 -19.04
C GLU A 64 3.58 5.91 -18.81
N ALA A 65 2.32 6.26 -18.51
CA ALA A 65 1.94 7.65 -18.25
C ALA A 65 2.72 8.24 -17.07
N THR A 66 2.87 7.46 -15.98
CA THR A 66 3.66 7.81 -14.80
C THR A 66 5.13 8.00 -15.14
N TYR A 67 5.71 7.11 -15.96
CA TYR A 67 7.08 7.27 -16.43
C TYR A 67 7.25 8.59 -17.18
N PHE A 68 6.31 8.93 -18.06
CA PHE A 68 6.38 10.15 -18.87
C PHE A 68 6.35 11.42 -18.02
N ILE A 69 5.47 11.54 -17.02
CA ILE A 69 5.46 12.76 -16.18
C ILE A 69 6.72 12.90 -15.30
N GLN A 70 7.39 11.79 -14.99
CA GLN A 70 8.60 11.78 -14.15
C GLN A 70 9.88 12.00 -14.95
N HIS A 71 9.94 11.51 -16.19
CA HIS A 71 11.18 11.44 -16.97
C HIS A 71 11.15 12.29 -18.25
N CYS A 72 9.98 12.66 -18.75
CA CYS A 72 9.84 13.38 -20.02
C CYS A 72 9.37 14.82 -19.81
N PRO A 73 9.98 15.81 -20.49
CA PRO A 73 9.54 17.19 -20.40
C PRO A 73 8.23 17.43 -21.16
N ASN A 74 7.50 18.50 -20.79
CA ASN A 74 6.30 19.00 -21.49
C ASN A 74 5.07 18.09 -21.49
N THR A 75 4.97 17.14 -20.55
CA THR A 75 3.76 16.31 -20.40
C THR A 75 2.56 17.10 -19.88
N LYS A 76 1.37 16.82 -20.42
CA LYS A 76 0.08 17.46 -20.05
C LYS A 76 -0.93 16.39 -19.60
N MET A 77 -0.49 15.47 -18.76
CA MET A 77 -1.25 14.26 -18.37
C MET A 77 -1.68 14.26 -16.91
N ASP A 78 -0.96 14.99 -16.06
CA ASP A 78 -1.26 15.20 -14.65
C ASP A 78 -1.75 16.65 -14.49
N GLY A 79 -3.06 16.82 -14.33
CA GLY A 79 -3.71 18.15 -14.30
C GLY A 79 -3.73 18.76 -12.90
N ASN A 80 -3.92 17.92 -11.90
CA ASN A 80 -3.94 18.21 -10.46
C ASN A 80 -2.55 18.18 -9.81
N HIS A 81 -1.54 17.68 -10.52
CA HIS A 81 -0.14 17.58 -10.06
C HIS A 81 0.01 16.70 -8.82
N ASP A 82 -0.79 15.64 -8.72
CA ASP A 82 -0.73 14.68 -7.61
C ASP A 82 0.21 13.49 -7.90
N GLY A 83 0.82 13.45 -9.08
CA GLY A 83 1.71 12.39 -9.52
C GLY A 83 1.00 11.19 -10.15
N VAL A 84 -0.32 11.25 -10.32
CA VAL A 84 -1.13 10.22 -10.97
C VAL A 84 -1.65 10.75 -12.31
N PRO A 85 -0.95 10.49 -13.43
CA PRO A 85 -1.41 10.94 -14.73
C PRO A 85 -2.55 10.07 -15.23
N CYS A 86 -3.45 10.64 -16.04
CA CYS A 86 -4.43 9.85 -16.81
C CYS A 86 -5.37 8.98 -15.97
N GLU A 87 -5.79 9.46 -14.80
CA GLU A 87 -6.72 8.79 -13.87
C GLU A 87 -7.98 8.21 -14.55
N ARG A 88 -8.50 8.88 -15.57
CA ARG A 88 -9.75 8.48 -16.26
C ARG A 88 -9.59 7.49 -17.41
N GLN A 89 -8.37 7.07 -17.73
CA GLN A 89 -8.07 6.25 -18.90
C GLN A 89 -7.15 5.07 -18.60
N TRP A 90 -6.15 5.27 -17.73
CA TRP A 90 -5.12 4.28 -17.48
C TRP A 90 -4.93 3.98 -15.99
N CYS A 91 -5.11 4.97 -15.11
CA CYS A 91 -4.89 4.86 -13.67
C CYS A 91 -6.23 4.97 -12.90
N ASP A 92 -7.13 4.00 -13.07
CA ASP A 92 -8.42 3.92 -12.34
C ASP A 92 -8.27 3.38 -10.90
#